data_AF-A0A2V8SZP5-F1
#
_entry.id   AF-A0A2V8SZP5-F1
#
_cell.length_a   1.000
_cell.length_b   1.000
_cell.length_c   1.000
_cell.angle_alpha   90.00
_cell.angle_beta   90.00
_cell.angle_gamma   90.00
#
_symmetry.space_group_name_H-M   'P 1'
#
loop_
_entity.id
_entity.type
_entity.pdbx_description
1 polymer ?
#
loop_
_entity_poly.entity_id
_entity_poly.type
_entity_poly.pdbx_seq_one_letter_code
_entity_poly.pdbx_strand_id
1 'polypeptide(L)'
;MDDGRQAFRMVWVSRKLTEADLALDAAELLARRAISIAGTATEPAGSMRDAPALDRVGRRAMFLGRGYDALGWAQFKKGNTRGALESLIKSVDVYPNSLDRKEAIWHLAVATEEAGDDRRALELYIASYEPESPTASVRLAKIESLYKKFNGTLAGLDQKLRAQ
;
A
#
# COMPACT_ATOMS: atom_id res chain seq x y z
N MET A 1 4.17 -27.77 -13.88
CA MET A 1 3.19 -26.76 -14.34
C MET A 1 3.01 -25.77 -13.20
N ASP A 2 3.22 -24.48 -13.46
CA ASP A 2 2.79 -23.41 -12.54
C ASP A 2 1.25 -23.39 -12.56
N ASP A 3 0.61 -23.39 -11.39
CA ASP A 3 -0.84 -23.30 -11.24
C ASP A 3 -1.36 -21.87 -11.51
N GLY A 4 -0.50 -20.99 -12.04
CA GLY A 4 -0.75 -19.57 -12.27
C GLY A 4 -0.80 -18.76 -10.98
N ARG A 5 -0.56 -19.40 -9.81
CA ARG A 5 -0.63 -18.76 -8.50
C ARG A 5 0.74 -18.42 -7.94
N GLN A 6 1.82 -18.79 -8.62
CA GLN A 6 3.17 -18.49 -8.15
C GLN A 6 3.36 -17.00 -7.88
N ALA A 7 2.97 -16.13 -8.82
CA ALA A 7 3.09 -14.68 -8.66
C ALA A 7 2.31 -14.14 -7.45
N PHE A 8 1.09 -14.65 -7.23
CA PHE A 8 0.25 -14.30 -6.09
C PHE A 8 0.86 -14.76 -4.76
N ARG A 9 1.43 -15.97 -4.73
CA ARG A 9 2.17 -16.47 -3.56
C ARG A 9 3.41 -15.62 -3.30
N MET A 10 4.13 -15.18 -4.32
CA MET A 10 5.29 -14.28 -4.14
C MET A 10 4.90 -12.96 -3.46
N VAL A 11 3.81 -12.32 -3.89
CA VAL A 11 3.30 -11.10 -3.24
C VAL A 11 2.88 -11.39 -1.79
N TRP A 12 2.13 -12.47 -1.57
CA TRP A 12 1.68 -12.85 -0.23
C TRP A 12 2.85 -13.14 0.72
N VAL A 13 3.83 -13.93 0.28
CA VAL A 13 5.03 -14.25 1.09
C VAL A 13 5.84 -12.99 1.34
N SER A 14 6.03 -12.13 0.34
CA SER A 14 6.72 -10.84 0.52
C SER A 14 6.07 -10.02 1.63
N ARG A 15 4.75 -9.86 1.61
CA ARG A 15 4.01 -9.15 2.66
C ARG A 15 4.19 -9.79 4.03
N LYS A 16 4.08 -11.12 4.14
CA LYS A 16 4.24 -11.83 5.43
C LYS A 16 5.66 -11.72 6.00
N LEU A 17 6.66 -11.79 5.15
CA LEU A 17 8.05 -11.57 5.54
C LEU A 17 8.26 -10.12 6.03
N THR A 18 7.77 -9.13 5.29
CA THR A 18 7.87 -7.71 5.68
C THR A 18 7.09 -7.38 6.95
N GLU A 19 5.87 -7.92 7.11
CA GLU A 19 5.04 -7.75 8.32
C GLU A 19 5.72 -8.30 9.57
N ALA A 20 6.45 -9.42 9.43
CA ALA A 20 7.20 -10.05 10.51
C ALA A 20 8.61 -9.46 10.71
N ASP A 21 9.03 -8.51 9.87
CA ASP A 21 10.39 -7.97 9.82
C ASP A 21 11.47 -9.04 9.59
N LEU A 22 11.15 -10.04 8.76
CA LEU A 22 12.01 -11.19 8.47
C LEU A 22 12.44 -11.22 7.01
N ALA A 23 13.70 -11.59 6.76
CA ALA A 23 14.24 -11.86 5.43
C ALA A 23 13.86 -10.79 4.38
N LEU A 24 14.03 -9.51 4.72
CA LEU A 24 13.55 -8.38 3.92
C LEU A 24 14.14 -8.34 2.50
N ASP A 25 15.36 -8.84 2.29
CA ASP A 25 15.94 -9.01 0.95
C ASP A 25 15.16 -10.01 0.10
N ALA A 26 14.72 -11.12 0.70
CA ALA A 26 13.88 -12.10 0.03
C ALA A 26 12.49 -11.52 -0.24
N ALA A 27 11.93 -10.76 0.71
CA ALA A 27 10.65 -10.07 0.53
C ALA A 27 10.69 -9.09 -0.66
N GLU A 28 11.74 -8.28 -0.76
CA GLU A 28 11.96 -7.37 -1.88
C GLU A 28 12.10 -8.13 -3.21
N LEU A 29 12.92 -9.18 -3.24
CA LEU A 29 13.14 -9.99 -4.44
C LEU A 29 11.84 -10.65 -4.94
N LEU A 30 11.04 -11.22 -4.04
CA LEU A 30 9.77 -11.85 -4.36
C LEU A 30 8.78 -10.84 -4.96
N ALA A 31 8.66 -9.65 -4.36
CA ALA A 31 7.78 -8.60 -4.89
C ALA A 31 8.21 -8.15 -6.30
N ARG A 32 9.52 -7.93 -6.52
CA ARG A 32 10.06 -7.58 -7.85
C ARG A 32 9.77 -8.65 -8.90
N ARG A 33 9.96 -9.93 -8.55
CA ARG A 33 9.65 -11.05 -9.45
C ARG A 33 8.17 -11.10 -9.77
N ALA A 34 7.30 -10.98 -8.76
CA ALA A 34 5.86 -10.96 -8.96
C ALA A 34 5.43 -9.85 -9.94
N ILE A 35 5.91 -8.62 -9.74
CA ILE A 35 5.65 -7.48 -10.64
C ILE A 35 6.07 -7.81 -12.07
N SER A 36 7.26 -8.40 -12.28
CA SER A 36 7.79 -8.71 -13.61
C SER A 36 6.92 -9.68 -14.42
N ILE A 37 6.20 -10.59 -13.74
CA ILE A 37 5.33 -11.60 -14.38
C ILE A 37 3.84 -11.27 -14.26
N ALA A 38 3.49 -10.06 -13.80
CA ALA A 38 2.11 -9.63 -13.55
C ALA A 38 1.20 -9.79 -14.79
N GLY A 39 1.74 -9.58 -15.99
CA GLY A 39 1.00 -9.73 -17.25
C GLY A 39 0.44 -11.14 -17.39
N THR A 40 1.32 -12.15 -17.39
CA THR A 40 0.95 -13.56 -17.51
C THR A 40 0.12 -14.03 -16.31
N ALA A 41 0.42 -13.58 -15.10
CA ALA A 41 -0.30 -13.98 -13.90
C ALA A 41 -1.78 -13.55 -13.88
N THR A 42 -2.11 -12.43 -14.55
CA THR A 42 -3.47 -11.85 -14.54
C THR A 42 -4.25 -12.08 -15.83
N GLU A 43 -3.66 -12.76 -16.81
CA GLU A 43 -4.29 -13.13 -18.07
C GLU A 43 -5.54 -13.99 -17.88
N PRO A 44 -5.50 -15.10 -17.12
CA PRO A 44 -6.67 -15.94 -16.92
C PRO A 44 -7.83 -15.15 -16.28
N ALA A 45 -9.04 -15.36 -16.80
CA ALA A 45 -10.26 -14.90 -16.15
C ALA A 45 -10.36 -15.52 -14.75
N GLY A 46 -10.80 -14.74 -13.76
CA GLY A 46 -10.90 -15.20 -12.37
C GLY A 46 -9.55 -15.40 -11.64
N SER A 47 -8.42 -14.95 -12.21
CA SER A 47 -7.10 -14.96 -11.54
C SER A 47 -7.12 -14.21 -10.19
N MET A 48 -7.90 -13.12 -10.12
CA MET A 48 -8.23 -12.38 -8.90
C MET A 48 -9.55 -12.91 -8.31
N ARG A 49 -9.46 -13.95 -7.47
CA ARG A 49 -10.65 -14.63 -6.91
C ARG A 49 -11.46 -13.75 -5.95
N ASP A 50 -10.78 -12.84 -5.28
CA ASP A 50 -11.33 -11.86 -4.35
C ASP A 50 -11.91 -10.62 -5.06
N ALA A 51 -11.68 -10.49 -6.36
CA ALA A 51 -12.23 -9.42 -7.19
C ALA A 51 -12.69 -9.98 -8.55
N PRO A 52 -13.67 -10.91 -8.57
CA PRO A 52 -14.02 -11.69 -9.76
C PRO A 52 -14.67 -10.82 -10.85
N ALA A 53 -15.23 -9.67 -10.49
CA ALA A 53 -15.86 -8.73 -11.41
C ALA A 53 -14.86 -7.88 -12.22
N LEU A 54 -13.57 -7.92 -11.90
CA LEU A 54 -12.56 -7.14 -12.62
C LEU A 54 -12.28 -7.72 -14.00
N ASP A 55 -12.26 -6.83 -15.00
CA ASP A 55 -11.79 -7.14 -16.34
C ASP A 55 -10.26 -7.38 -16.36
N ARG A 56 -9.70 -7.66 -17.54
CA ARG A 56 -8.26 -7.95 -17.66
C ARG A 56 -7.40 -6.77 -17.18
N VAL A 57 -7.81 -5.54 -17.50
CA VAL A 57 -7.07 -4.33 -17.13
C VAL A 57 -7.12 -4.12 -15.61
N GLY A 58 -8.31 -4.22 -15.01
CA GLY A 58 -8.52 -4.08 -13.57
C GLY A 58 -7.79 -5.14 -12.75
N ARG A 59 -7.78 -6.41 -13.19
CA ARG A 59 -7.00 -7.47 -12.51
C ARG A 59 -5.51 -7.17 -12.52
N ARG A 60 -4.97 -6.75 -13.67
CA ARG A 60 -3.56 -6.39 -13.80
C ARG A 60 -3.22 -5.18 -12.92
N ALA A 61 -4.05 -4.15 -12.93
CA ALA A 61 -3.91 -2.95 -12.12
C ALA A 61 -3.90 -3.28 -10.62
N MET A 62 -4.88 -4.05 -10.15
CA MET A 62 -4.97 -4.51 -8.76
C MET A 62 -3.74 -5.34 -8.35
N PHE A 63 -3.32 -6.29 -9.19
CA PHE A 63 -2.13 -7.11 -8.90
C PHE A 63 -0.85 -6.28 -8.86
N LEU A 64 -0.65 -5.36 -9.81
CA LEU A 64 0.49 -4.46 -9.82
C LEU A 64 0.50 -3.55 -8.59
N GLY A 65 -0.65 -3.02 -8.18
CA GLY A 65 -0.79 -2.25 -6.96
C GLY A 65 -0.28 -3.03 -5.75
N ARG A 66 -0.74 -4.28 -5.59
CA ARG A 66 -0.30 -5.17 -4.50
C ARG A 66 1.20 -5.49 -4.56
N GLY A 67 1.73 -5.69 -5.77
CA GLY A 67 3.15 -5.95 -5.98
C GLY A 67 4.02 -4.76 -5.62
N TYR A 68 3.67 -3.57 -6.09
CA TYR A 68 4.41 -2.34 -5.80
C TYR A 68 4.28 -1.91 -4.34
N ASP A 69 3.12 -2.11 -3.71
CA ASP A 69 2.93 -1.90 -2.27
C ASP A 69 3.86 -2.80 -1.46
N ALA A 70 3.85 -4.11 -1.74
CA ALA A 70 4.72 -5.07 -1.06
C ALA A 70 6.21 -4.75 -1.25
N LEU A 71 6.60 -4.36 -2.47
CA LEU A 71 7.96 -3.93 -2.77
C LEU A 71 8.35 -2.68 -1.97
N GLY A 72 7.52 -1.65 -2.02
CA GLY A 72 7.78 -0.39 -1.35
C GLY A 72 7.85 -0.54 0.17
N TRP A 73 6.96 -1.34 0.74
CA TRP A 73 6.97 -1.62 2.18
C TRP A 73 8.19 -2.44 2.62
N ALA A 74 8.62 -3.42 1.83
CA ALA A 74 9.86 -4.16 2.09
C ALA A 74 11.08 -3.22 2.05
N GLN A 75 11.14 -2.32 1.07
CA GLN A 75 12.21 -1.33 0.96
C GLN A 75 12.21 -0.35 2.13
N PHE A 76 11.03 0.09 2.57
CA PHE A 76 10.88 0.95 3.74
C PHE A 76 11.44 0.30 4.99
N LYS A 77 11.05 -0.96 5.27
CA LYS A 77 11.54 -1.72 6.43
C LYS A 77 13.05 -1.94 6.42
N LYS A 78 13.67 -1.98 5.23
CA LYS A 78 15.13 -2.03 5.06
C LYS A 78 15.85 -0.69 5.27
N GLY A 79 15.12 0.39 5.57
CA GLY A 79 15.67 1.75 5.63
C GLY A 79 15.94 2.38 4.26
N ASN A 80 15.49 1.76 3.15
CA ASN A 80 15.59 2.36 1.82
C ASN A 80 14.37 3.25 1.55
N THR A 81 14.28 4.38 2.25
CA THR A 81 13.15 5.32 2.17
C THR A 81 12.92 5.84 0.75
N ARG A 82 13.99 6.16 0.01
CA ARG A 82 13.87 6.64 -1.38
C ARG A 82 13.24 5.59 -2.30
N GLY A 83 13.75 4.35 -2.25
CA GLY A 83 13.19 3.26 -3.05
C GLY A 83 11.73 2.95 -2.66
N ALA A 84 11.43 3.00 -1.36
CA ALA A 84 10.08 2.84 -0.86
C ALA A 84 9.11 3.85 -1.46
N LEU A 85 9.45 5.13 -1.44
CA LEU A 85 8.64 6.19 -2.05
C LEU A 85 8.38 5.93 -3.53
N GLU A 86 9.42 5.62 -4.31
CA GLU A 86 9.29 5.33 -5.74
C GLU A 86 8.31 4.17 -6.02
N SER A 87 8.35 3.11 -5.22
CA SER A 87 7.49 1.95 -5.37
C SER A 87 6.06 2.22 -4.86
N LEU A 88 5.91 2.89 -3.72
CA LEU A 88 4.61 3.20 -3.11
C LEU A 88 3.82 4.21 -3.93
N ILE A 89 4.48 5.19 -4.58
CA ILE A 89 3.83 6.09 -5.54
C ILE A 89 3.24 5.27 -6.70
N LYS A 90 4.04 4.39 -7.32
CA LYS A 90 3.55 3.51 -8.40
C LYS A 90 2.38 2.65 -7.95
N SER A 91 2.41 2.14 -6.72
CA SER A 91 1.31 1.38 -6.13
C SER A 91 0.01 2.19 -6.11
N VAL A 92 0.04 3.39 -5.52
CA VAL A 92 -1.13 4.28 -5.41
C VAL A 92 -1.66 4.72 -6.78
N ASP A 93 -0.78 4.92 -7.76
CA ASP A 93 -1.13 5.33 -9.12
C ASP A 93 -1.82 4.22 -9.92
N VAL A 94 -1.41 2.96 -9.77
CA VAL A 94 -1.98 1.84 -10.54
C VAL A 94 -3.22 1.23 -9.89
N TYR A 95 -3.39 1.34 -8.57
CA TYR A 95 -4.55 0.77 -7.91
C TYR A 95 -5.86 1.40 -8.41
N PRO A 96 -6.91 0.60 -8.69
CA PRO A 96 -8.26 1.14 -8.76
C PRO A 96 -8.70 1.66 -7.38
N ASN A 97 -9.73 2.50 -7.34
CA ASN A 97 -10.31 2.96 -6.08
C ASN A 97 -10.81 1.76 -5.26
N SER A 98 -10.14 1.46 -4.16
CA SER A 98 -10.31 0.23 -3.38
C SER A 98 -9.71 0.38 -1.98
N LEU A 99 -10.07 -0.53 -1.06
CA LEU A 99 -9.46 -0.58 0.28
C LEU A 99 -7.95 -0.89 0.22
N ASP A 100 -7.51 -1.73 -0.73
CA ASP A 100 -6.09 -1.97 -0.96
C ASP A 100 -5.35 -0.67 -1.35
N ARG A 101 -6.01 0.23 -2.10
CA ARG A 101 -5.45 1.55 -2.41
C ARG A 101 -5.30 2.42 -1.17
N LYS A 102 -6.30 2.43 -0.28
CA LYS A 102 -6.23 3.16 0.99
C LYS A 102 -5.05 2.66 1.84
N GLU A 103 -4.80 1.35 1.87
CA GLU A 103 -3.62 0.77 2.52
C GLU A 103 -2.30 1.26 1.92
N ALA A 104 -2.18 1.28 0.60
CA ALA A 104 -0.97 1.77 -0.07
C ALA A 104 -0.75 3.28 0.17
N ILE A 105 -1.82 4.08 0.24
CA ILE A 105 -1.72 5.50 0.60
C ILE A 105 -1.21 5.63 2.05
N TRP A 106 -1.67 4.78 2.96
CA TRP A 106 -1.16 4.74 4.34
C TRP A 106 0.35 4.44 4.38
N HIS A 107 0.81 3.40 3.69
CA HIS A 107 2.25 3.10 3.61
C HIS A 107 3.04 4.24 2.97
N LEU A 108 2.50 4.87 1.93
CA LEU A 108 3.12 6.05 1.30
C LEU A 108 3.22 7.21 2.29
N ALA A 109 2.19 7.46 3.10
CA ALA A 109 2.21 8.48 4.14
C ALA A 109 3.32 8.22 5.16
N VAL A 110 3.48 6.97 5.63
CA VAL A 110 4.56 6.58 6.55
C VAL A 110 5.94 6.84 5.94
N ALA A 111 6.18 6.39 4.70
CA ALA A 111 7.45 6.62 4.03
C ALA A 111 7.73 8.10 3.75
N THR A 112 6.68 8.90 3.51
CA THR A 112 6.77 10.34 3.29
C THR A 112 7.14 11.08 4.59
N GLU A 113 6.58 10.65 5.71
CA GLU A 113 6.93 11.18 7.03
C GLU A 113 8.39 10.84 7.40
N GLU A 114 8.83 9.61 7.17
CA GLU A 114 10.23 9.21 7.40
C GLU A 114 11.22 10.00 6.52
N ALA A 115 10.78 10.44 5.34
CA ALA A 115 11.56 11.32 4.47
C ALA A 115 11.57 12.79 4.93
N GLY A 116 10.83 13.12 6.00
CA GLY A 116 10.77 14.45 6.62
C GLY A 116 9.70 15.38 6.06
N ASP A 117 8.83 14.91 5.15
CA ASP A 117 7.71 15.71 4.63
C ASP A 117 6.42 15.44 5.39
N ASP A 118 6.42 15.84 6.65
CA ASP A 118 5.31 15.69 7.59
C ASP A 118 4.01 16.34 7.07
N ARG A 119 4.08 17.44 6.31
CA ARG A 119 2.90 18.10 5.77
C ARG A 119 2.22 17.22 4.73
N ARG A 120 3.00 16.72 3.78
CA ARG A 120 2.47 15.80 2.77
C ARG A 120 2.02 14.49 3.38
N ALA A 121 2.75 13.98 4.38
CA ALA A 121 2.36 12.78 5.10
C ALA A 121 0.98 12.95 5.76
N LEU A 122 0.69 14.09 6.39
CA LEU A 122 -0.63 14.36 6.98
C LEU A 122 -1.76 14.29 5.94
N GLU A 123 -1.56 14.90 4.77
CA GLU A 123 -2.54 14.85 3.68
C GLU A 123 -2.81 13.41 3.24
N LEU A 124 -1.75 12.62 3.09
CA LEU A 124 -1.85 11.21 2.70
C LEU A 124 -2.51 10.36 3.80
N TYR A 125 -2.16 10.56 5.07
CA TYR A 125 -2.78 9.85 6.18
C TYR A 125 -4.30 10.12 6.23
N ILE A 126 -4.72 11.38 6.11
CA ILE A 126 -6.14 11.75 6.02
C ILE A 126 -6.80 11.06 4.82
N ALA A 127 -6.18 11.12 3.63
CA ALA A 127 -6.72 10.50 2.42
C ALA A 127 -6.80 8.97 2.47
N SER A 128 -6.00 8.33 3.33
CA SER A 128 -6.00 6.88 3.55
C SER A 128 -6.97 6.42 4.64
N TYR A 129 -7.56 7.34 5.41
CA TYR A 129 -8.35 6.99 6.58
C TYR A 129 -9.64 6.26 6.19
N GLU A 130 -9.85 5.09 6.78
CA GLU A 130 -11.04 4.26 6.60
C GLU A 130 -11.63 3.97 7.99
N PRO A 131 -12.75 4.61 8.37
CA PRO A 131 -13.31 4.49 9.72
C PRO A 131 -13.74 3.07 10.08
N GLU A 132 -14.14 2.25 9.10
CA GLU A 132 -14.58 0.87 9.34
C GLU A 132 -13.41 -0.13 9.39
N SER A 133 -12.17 0.33 9.24
CA SER A 133 -10.99 -0.52 9.33
C SER A 133 -10.74 -0.98 10.77
N PRO A 134 -10.33 -2.24 11.01
CA PRO A 134 -9.90 -2.71 12.33
C PRO A 134 -8.75 -1.89 12.95
N THR A 135 -8.01 -1.15 12.11
CA THR A 135 -6.89 -0.29 12.54
C THR A 135 -7.26 1.19 12.67
N ALA A 136 -8.53 1.55 12.46
CA ALA A 136 -8.98 2.95 12.38
C ALA A 136 -8.58 3.77 13.63
N SER A 137 -8.72 3.23 14.84
CA SER A 137 -8.35 3.93 16.07
C SER A 137 -6.86 4.28 16.13
N VAL A 138 -5.99 3.35 15.73
CA VAL A 138 -4.53 3.55 15.69
C VAL A 138 -4.16 4.57 14.60
N ARG A 139 -4.81 4.48 13.44
CA ARG A 139 -4.59 5.43 12.33
C ARG A 139 -5.06 6.83 12.68
N LEU A 140 -6.21 6.94 13.35
CA LEU A 140 -6.75 8.22 13.80
C LEU A 140 -5.80 8.90 14.79
N ALA A 141 -5.28 8.17 15.78
CA ALA A 141 -4.33 8.74 16.74
C ALA A 141 -3.07 9.33 16.06
N LYS A 142 -2.58 8.68 15.01
CA LYS A 142 -1.45 9.19 14.20
C LYS A 142 -1.83 10.46 13.44
N ILE A 143 -3.00 10.47 12.79
CA ILE A 143 -3.54 11.65 12.09
C ILE A 143 -3.71 12.82 13.06
N GLU A 144 -4.34 12.59 14.22
CA GLU A 144 -4.56 13.59 15.25
C GLU A 144 -3.24 14.19 15.75
N SER A 145 -2.25 13.35 16.02
CA SER A 145 -0.91 13.79 16.45
C SER A 145 -0.29 14.76 15.44
N LEU A 146 -0.27 14.38 14.16
CA LEU A 146 0.35 15.17 13.10
C LEU A 146 -0.48 16.41 12.75
N TYR A 147 -1.81 16.31 12.77
CA TYR A 147 -2.71 17.44 12.57
C TYR A 147 -2.53 18.49 13.67
N LYS A 148 -2.51 18.06 14.93
CA LYS A 148 -2.30 18.96 16.08
C LYS A 148 -0.93 19.63 16.02
N LYS A 149 0.11 18.93 15.55
CA LYS A 149 1.45 19.51 15.35
C LYS A 149 1.41 20.74 14.43
N PHE A 150 0.62 20.71 13.36
CA PHE A 150 0.54 21.82 12.39
C PHE A 150 -0.53 22.86 12.72
N ASN A 151 -1.63 22.47 13.37
CA ASN A 151 -2.79 23.32 13.57
C ASN A 151 -2.96 23.78 15.03
N GLY A 152 -2.16 23.26 15.97
CA GLY A 152 -2.24 23.52 17.41
C GLY A 152 -3.44 22.87 18.12
N THR A 153 -4.50 22.54 17.39
CA THR A 153 -5.74 21.93 17.88
C THR A 153 -6.25 20.87 16.89
N LEU A 154 -7.26 20.09 17.31
CA LEU A 154 -7.96 19.14 16.43
C LEU A 154 -9.17 19.76 15.72
N ALA A 155 -9.42 21.06 15.90
CA ALA A 155 -10.57 21.73 15.30
C ALA A 155 -10.54 21.57 13.77
N GLY A 156 -11.66 21.13 13.19
CA GLY A 156 -11.83 20.90 11.76
C GLY A 156 -11.31 19.56 11.24
N LEU A 157 -10.66 18.72 12.06
CA LEU A 157 -10.18 17.41 11.63
C LEU A 157 -11.33 16.48 11.22
N ASP A 158 -12.39 16.39 12.03
CA ASP A 158 -13.56 15.56 11.72
C ASP A 158 -14.21 15.92 10.38
N GLN A 159 -14.27 17.23 10.06
CA GLN A 159 -14.80 17.70 8.79
C GLN A 159 -13.92 17.25 7.63
N LYS A 160 -12.59 17.32 7.78
CA LYS A 160 -11.64 16.83 6.77
C LYS A 160 -11.75 15.32 6.56
N LEU A 161 -11.88 14.54 7.63
CA LEU A 161 -12.01 13.08 7.55
C LEU A 161 -13.33 12.61 6.91
N ARG A 162 -14.36 13.46 6.90
CA ARG A 162 -15.65 13.20 6.23
C ARG A 162 -15.72 13.68 4.78
N ALA A 163 -14.77 14.51 4.35
CA ALA A 163 -14.77 15.14 3.02
C ALA A 163 -14.03 14.34 1.94
N GLN A 164 -13.56 13.13 2.27
CA GLN A 164 -12.79 12.24 1.41
C GLN A 164 -13.66 11.22 0.67
#